data_AF-A0A1F3KVW2-F1
#
_entry.id   AF-A0A1F3KVW2-F1
#
_cell.length_a   1.000
_cell.length_b   1.000
_cell.length_c   1.000
_cell.angle_alpha   90.00
_cell.angle_beta   90.00
_cell.angle_gamma   90.00
#
_symmetry.space_group_name_H-M   'P 1'
#
loop_
_entity.id
_entity.type
_entity.pdbx_description
1 polymer ?
#
loop_
_entity_poly.entity_id
_entity_poly.type
_entity_poly.pdbx_seq_one_letter_code
_entity_poly.pdbx_strand_id
1 'polypeptide(L)'
;MVEYLKKIDPNIAIFVGTTLIAFISWLIKSLIEKPLIESKSTFNKFFDKRIEILTEIKVKLSFILYFPRDDGSKEFKEQLQSLLIKDGKSCYLNKETLDSVIRISIEPSTNKELVTRVIGEIDEDLYGQIHKVKDEIDFYKNYSNFNPFKRFIGFALLSFQYLLSFLIVISIVAIFFFLFITGSIFSKIALILLMIVILYLINKWMKK
;
A
#
# COMPACT_ATOMS: atom_id res chain seq x y z
N MET A 1 32.05 36.31 -14.70
CA MET A 1 31.40 34.99 -14.92
C MET A 1 31.22 34.68 -16.42
N VAL A 2 30.71 35.64 -17.22
CA VAL A 2 30.53 35.49 -18.69
C VAL A 2 31.87 35.39 -19.47
N GLU A 3 32.94 36.04 -19.01
CA GLU A 3 34.27 35.96 -19.66
C GLU A 3 34.96 34.60 -19.51
N TYR A 4 34.69 33.86 -18.44
CA TYR A 4 35.25 32.52 -18.22
C TYR A 4 34.60 31.46 -19.11
N LEU A 5 33.34 31.67 -19.50
CA LEU A 5 32.61 30.80 -20.43
C LEU A 5 33.14 30.89 -21.87
N LYS A 6 33.72 32.03 -22.27
CA LYS A 6 34.29 32.25 -23.62
C LYS A 6 35.62 31.51 -23.88
N LYS A 7 36.31 31.04 -22.83
CA LYS A 7 37.59 30.31 -22.92
C LYS A 7 37.43 28.78 -22.90
N ILE A 8 36.22 28.28 -22.72
CA ILE A 8 35.95 26.83 -22.68
C ILE A 8 35.82 26.33 -24.11
N ASP A 9 36.54 25.27 -24.45
CA ASP A 9 36.41 24.61 -25.75
C ASP A 9 34.94 24.20 -25.95
N PRO A 10 34.27 24.67 -27.02
CA PRO A 10 32.86 24.38 -27.27
C PRO A 10 32.57 22.88 -27.33
N ASN A 11 33.52 22.04 -27.73
CA ASN A 11 33.34 20.59 -27.73
C ASN A 11 33.27 20.02 -26.31
N ILE A 12 34.08 20.54 -25.38
CA ILE A 12 34.05 20.14 -23.97
C ILE A 12 32.74 20.60 -23.32
N ALA A 13 32.29 21.83 -23.62
CA ALA A 13 31.02 22.33 -23.12
C ALA A 13 29.82 21.50 -23.60
N ILE A 14 29.80 21.12 -24.88
CA ILE A 14 28.77 20.25 -25.48
C ILE A 14 28.83 18.84 -24.86
N PHE A 15 30.02 18.27 -24.69
CA PHE A 15 30.20 16.95 -24.09
C PHE A 15 29.72 16.90 -22.63
N VAL A 16 30.10 17.88 -21.81
CA VAL A 16 29.65 17.98 -20.43
C VAL A 16 28.14 18.21 -20.36
N GLY A 17 27.58 19.08 -21.21
CA GLY A 17 26.14 19.33 -21.27
C GLY A 17 25.34 18.08 -21.66
N THR A 18 25.76 17.36 -22.69
CA THR A 18 25.09 16.13 -23.15
C THR A 18 25.19 15.00 -22.11
N THR A 19 26.35 14.83 -21.48
CA THR A 19 26.55 13.86 -20.40
C THR A 19 25.67 14.18 -19.19
N LEU A 20 25.55 15.47 -18.83
CA LEU A 20 24.74 15.92 -17.71
C LEU A 20 23.24 15.73 -17.98
N ILE A 21 22.78 16.00 -19.21
CA ILE A 21 21.40 15.70 -19.63
C ILE A 21 21.13 14.19 -19.58
N ALA A 22 22.04 13.37 -20.12
CA ALA A 22 21.91 11.91 -20.09
C ALA A 22 21.87 11.37 -18.66
N PHE A 23 22.68 11.93 -17.76
CA PHE A 23 22.68 11.58 -16.34
C PHE A 23 21.35 11.97 -15.65
N ILE A 24 20.82 13.17 -15.92
CA ILE A 24 19.51 13.59 -15.39
C ILE A 24 18.40 12.68 -15.92
N SER A 25 18.40 12.35 -17.22
CA SER A 25 17.42 11.42 -17.79
C SER A 25 17.51 10.03 -17.15
N TRP A 26 18.72 9.54 -16.89
CA TRP A 26 18.93 8.27 -16.19
C TRP A 26 18.44 8.29 -14.74
N LEU A 27 18.65 9.40 -14.02
CA LEU A 27 18.14 9.59 -12.66
C LEU A 27 16.60 9.61 -12.63
N ILE A 28 15.95 10.37 -13.52
CA ILE A 28 14.48 10.41 -13.61
C ILE A 28 13.92 9.01 -13.87
N LYS A 29 14.51 8.29 -14.84
CA LYS A 29 14.06 6.94 -15.20
C LYS A 29 14.24 5.95 -14.04
N SER A 30 15.35 6.02 -13.32
CA SER A 30 15.70 5.06 -12.28
C SER A 30 15.03 5.33 -10.94
N LEU A 31 14.92 6.59 -10.54
CA LEU A 31 14.42 6.98 -9.21
C LEU A 31 12.92 7.31 -9.20
N ILE A 32 12.35 7.70 -10.34
CA ILE A 32 10.96 8.14 -10.41
C ILE A 32 10.14 7.15 -11.22
N GLU A 33 10.48 6.93 -12.49
CA GLU A 33 9.62 6.11 -13.36
C GLU A 33 9.58 4.65 -12.93
N LYS A 34 10.73 4.03 -12.67
CA LYS A 34 10.78 2.60 -12.31
C LYS A 34 10.04 2.28 -11.01
N PRO A 35 10.27 2.97 -9.87
CA PRO A 35 9.51 2.72 -8.64
C PRO A 35 8.02 3.00 -8.79
N LEU A 36 7.63 4.00 -9.60
CA LEU A 36 6.23 4.32 -9.81
C LEU A 36 5.51 3.24 -10.61
N ILE A 37 6.15 2.68 -11.64
CA ILE A 37 5.61 1.56 -12.42
C ILE A 37 5.51 0.29 -11.57
N GLU A 38 6.54 -0.03 -10.79
CA GLU A 38 6.55 -1.21 -9.90
C GLU A 38 5.51 -1.08 -8.78
N SER A 39 5.39 0.10 -8.19
CA SER A 39 4.36 0.42 -7.20
C SER A 39 2.95 0.25 -7.77
N LYS A 40 2.69 0.79 -8.97
CA LYS A 40 1.41 0.61 -9.68
C LYS A 40 1.10 -0.85 -9.94
N SER A 41 2.07 -1.62 -10.42
CA SER A 41 1.89 -3.06 -10.68
C SER A 41 1.56 -3.81 -9.39
N THR A 42 2.23 -3.47 -8.29
CA THR A 42 1.99 -4.08 -6.98
C THR A 42 0.63 -3.68 -6.42
N PHE A 43 0.24 -2.41 -6.54
CA PHE A 43 -1.06 -1.90 -6.15
C PHE A 43 -2.17 -2.64 -6.89
N ASN A 44 -2.13 -2.68 -8.22
CA ASN A 44 -3.14 -3.37 -9.02
C ASN A 44 -3.23 -4.85 -8.62
N LYS A 45 -2.08 -5.54 -8.53
CA LYS A 45 -2.07 -6.96 -8.15
C LYS A 45 -2.68 -7.21 -6.77
N PHE A 46 -2.42 -6.33 -5.80
CA PHE A 46 -2.99 -6.44 -4.45
C PHE A 46 -4.50 -6.19 -4.45
N PHE A 47 -4.95 -5.09 -5.06
CA PHE A 47 -6.36 -4.71 -5.08
C PHE A 47 -7.20 -5.68 -5.92
N ASP A 48 -6.73 -6.11 -7.09
CA ASP A 48 -7.39 -7.11 -7.92
C ASP A 48 -7.56 -8.41 -7.13
N LYS A 49 -6.49 -8.86 -6.44
CA LYS A 49 -6.56 -10.10 -5.65
C LYS A 49 -7.49 -9.98 -4.45
N ARG A 50 -7.51 -8.82 -3.78
CA ARG A 50 -8.43 -8.55 -2.68
C ARG A 50 -9.89 -8.53 -3.15
N ILE A 51 -10.18 -7.87 -4.27
CA ILE A 51 -11.52 -7.83 -4.86
C ILE A 51 -11.98 -9.24 -5.27
N GLU A 52 -11.11 -10.02 -5.92
CA GLU A 52 -11.36 -11.42 -6.28
C GLU A 52 -11.77 -12.24 -5.05
N ILE A 53 -10.99 -12.19 -3.97
CA ILE A 53 -11.23 -12.95 -2.74
C ILE A 53 -12.52 -12.50 -2.04
N LEU A 54 -12.74 -11.20 -1.88
CA LEU A 54 -13.97 -10.66 -1.27
C LEU A 54 -15.20 -11.07 -2.07
N THR A 55 -15.12 -11.06 -3.41
CA THR A 55 -16.21 -11.48 -4.29
C THR A 55 -16.49 -12.97 -4.18
N GLU A 56 -15.45 -13.82 -4.18
CA GLU A 56 -15.60 -15.26 -3.96
C GLU A 56 -16.31 -15.56 -2.63
N ILE A 57 -15.88 -14.92 -1.55
CA ILE A 57 -16.47 -15.11 -0.21
C ILE A 57 -17.92 -14.63 -0.19
N LYS A 58 -18.21 -13.44 -0.74
CA LYS A 58 -19.58 -12.92 -0.84
C LYS A 58 -20.50 -13.90 -1.56
N VAL A 59 -20.05 -14.48 -2.67
CA VAL A 59 -20.82 -15.44 -3.45
C VAL A 59 -21.12 -16.69 -2.61
N LYS A 60 -20.14 -17.24 -1.89
CA LYS A 60 -20.35 -18.42 -1.02
C LYS A 60 -21.27 -18.11 0.16
N LEU A 61 -21.12 -16.95 0.81
CA LEU A 61 -22.02 -16.50 1.86
C LEU A 61 -23.45 -16.32 1.36
N SER A 62 -23.60 -15.78 0.15
CA SER A 62 -24.90 -15.62 -0.50
C SER A 62 -25.55 -16.98 -0.75
N PHE A 63 -24.80 -17.97 -1.24
CA PHE A 63 -25.31 -19.34 -1.38
C PHE A 63 -25.70 -19.98 -0.04
N ILE A 64 -24.93 -19.77 1.03
CA ILE A 64 -25.32 -20.20 2.38
C ILE A 64 -26.64 -19.55 2.82
N LEU A 65 -26.85 -18.28 2.50
CA LEU A 65 -28.10 -17.58 2.81
C LEU A 65 -29.29 -18.15 2.02
N TYR A 66 -29.09 -18.45 0.73
CA TYR A 66 -30.14 -19.00 -0.15
C TYR A 66 -30.48 -20.46 0.15
N PHE A 67 -29.51 -21.27 0.60
CA PHE A 67 -29.69 -22.69 0.92
C PHE A 67 -29.49 -22.97 2.41
N PRO A 68 -30.40 -22.54 3.30
CA PRO A 68 -30.19 -22.63 4.74
C PRO A 68 -30.31 -24.04 5.33
N ARG A 69 -30.67 -25.06 4.53
CA ARG A 69 -30.76 -26.46 4.96
C ARG A 69 -29.36 -27.12 4.95
N ASP A 70 -29.14 -28.03 5.90
CA ASP A 70 -27.81 -28.58 6.23
C ASP A 70 -27.12 -29.32 5.08
N ASP A 71 -27.86 -29.82 4.10
CA ASP A 71 -27.33 -30.52 2.94
C ASP A 71 -26.71 -29.57 1.91
N GLY A 72 -27.40 -28.49 1.55
CA GLY A 72 -26.90 -27.50 0.59
C GLY A 72 -25.90 -26.50 1.17
N SER A 73 -26.07 -26.06 2.43
CA SER A 73 -25.17 -25.08 3.05
C SER A 73 -23.80 -25.65 3.43
N LYS A 74 -23.73 -26.95 3.74
CA LYS A 74 -22.50 -27.59 4.23
C LYS A 74 -21.38 -27.56 3.20
N GLU A 75 -21.69 -27.83 1.93
CA GLU A 75 -20.71 -27.76 0.84
C GLU A 75 -20.12 -26.34 0.72
N PHE A 76 -20.96 -25.30 0.80
CA PHE A 76 -20.50 -23.92 0.72
C PHE A 76 -19.70 -23.49 1.96
N LYS A 77 -20.03 -24.02 3.14
CA LYS A 77 -19.26 -23.82 4.37
C LYS A 77 -17.88 -24.47 4.28
N GLU A 78 -17.79 -25.70 3.77
CA GLU A 78 -16.52 -26.40 3.52
C GLU A 78 -15.68 -25.67 2.46
N GLN A 79 -16.31 -25.17 1.40
CA GLN A 79 -15.64 -24.33 0.40
C GLN A 79 -15.10 -23.04 1.02
N LEU A 80 -15.83 -22.38 1.91
CA LEU A 80 -15.34 -21.21 2.65
C LEU A 80 -14.14 -21.55 3.54
N GLN A 81 -14.19 -22.65 4.28
CA GLN A 81 -13.04 -23.10 5.08
C GLN A 81 -11.82 -23.35 4.19
N SER A 82 -12.01 -24.04 3.06
CA SER A 82 -10.92 -24.30 2.12
C SER A 82 -10.32 -23.00 1.57
N LEU A 83 -11.16 -22.01 1.28
CA LEU A 83 -10.74 -20.71 0.77
C LEU A 83 -9.95 -19.93 1.82
N LEU A 84 -10.37 -19.96 3.08
CA LEU A 84 -9.66 -19.29 4.18
C LEU A 84 -8.27 -19.89 4.47
N ILE A 85 -8.13 -21.21 4.31
CA ILE A 85 -6.89 -21.94 4.58
C ILE A 85 -5.92 -21.88 3.38
N LYS A 86 -6.47 -21.85 2.16
CA LYS A 86 -5.68 -21.95 0.93
C LYS A 86 -4.96 -20.64 0.60
N ASP A 87 -3.67 -20.77 0.25
CA ASP A 87 -2.83 -19.74 -0.36
C ASP A 87 -2.82 -18.38 0.36
N GLY A 88 -3.05 -18.35 1.68
CA GLY A 88 -3.07 -17.12 2.47
C GLY A 88 -4.17 -16.13 2.08
N LYS A 89 -5.26 -16.59 1.43
CA LYS A 89 -6.38 -15.73 1.02
C LYS A 89 -7.03 -15.00 2.20
N SER A 90 -6.99 -15.59 3.39
CA SER A 90 -7.45 -14.97 4.64
C SER A 90 -6.73 -13.67 5.00
N CYS A 91 -5.49 -13.46 4.53
CA CYS A 91 -4.75 -12.21 4.76
C CYS A 91 -5.32 -10.99 4.02
N TYR A 92 -6.21 -11.21 3.05
CA TYR A 92 -6.86 -10.14 2.28
C TYR A 92 -8.18 -9.68 2.90
N LEU A 93 -8.60 -10.30 4.01
CA LEU A 93 -9.80 -9.95 4.75
C LEU A 93 -9.47 -9.08 5.95
N ASN A 94 -10.38 -8.16 6.27
CA ASN A 94 -10.32 -7.44 7.53
C ASN A 94 -10.59 -8.42 8.69
N LYS A 95 -10.02 -8.14 9.86
CA LYS A 95 -10.09 -9.02 11.04
C LYS A 95 -11.53 -9.40 11.42
N GLU A 96 -12.43 -8.42 11.42
CA GLU A 96 -13.84 -8.60 11.81
C GLU A 96 -14.61 -9.47 10.81
N THR A 97 -14.39 -9.24 9.52
CA THR A 97 -14.95 -10.04 8.44
C THR A 97 -14.41 -11.47 8.49
N LEU A 98 -13.10 -11.65 8.69
CA LEU A 98 -12.47 -12.96 8.81
C LEU A 98 -13.06 -13.76 9.97
N ASP A 99 -13.17 -13.17 11.16
CA ASP A 99 -13.73 -13.82 12.35
C ASP A 99 -15.19 -14.25 12.12
N SER A 100 -15.97 -13.37 11.52
CA SER A 100 -17.38 -13.64 11.21
C SER A 100 -17.54 -14.73 10.15
N VAL A 101 -16.69 -14.74 9.11
CA VAL A 101 -16.69 -15.78 8.07
C VAL A 101 -16.26 -17.13 8.63
N ILE A 102 -15.23 -17.17 9.49
CA ILE A 102 -14.82 -18.39 10.20
C ILE A 102 -16.00 -18.94 11.01
N ARG A 103 -16.66 -18.08 11.78
CA ARG A 103 -17.80 -18.46 12.60
C ARG A 103 -18.94 -19.06 11.77
N ILE A 104 -19.32 -18.40 10.67
CA ILE A 104 -20.35 -18.89 9.73
C ILE A 104 -19.96 -20.25 9.14
N SER A 105 -18.67 -20.44 8.84
CA SER A 105 -18.17 -21.65 8.20
C SER A 105 -18.14 -22.87 9.13
N ILE A 106 -18.08 -22.67 10.46
CA ILE A 106 -17.95 -23.75 11.45
C ILE A 106 -19.28 -24.04 12.14
N GLU A 107 -20.14 -23.04 12.35
CA GLU A 107 -21.44 -23.24 13.01
C GLU A 107 -22.33 -24.19 12.19
N PRO A 108 -22.91 -25.25 12.79
CA PRO A 108 -23.78 -26.18 12.07
C PRO A 108 -25.01 -25.49 11.50
N SER A 109 -25.70 -24.71 12.34
CA SER A 109 -26.87 -23.93 11.94
C SER A 109 -26.48 -22.62 11.25
N THR A 110 -27.23 -22.25 10.21
CA THR A 110 -27.00 -21.00 9.49
C THR A 110 -27.74 -19.85 10.17
N ASN A 111 -26.99 -18.95 10.81
CA ASN A 111 -27.54 -17.69 11.32
C ASN A 111 -27.71 -16.67 10.18
N LYS A 112 -28.95 -16.51 9.70
CA LYS A 112 -29.27 -15.63 8.55
C LYS A 112 -28.95 -14.16 8.80
N GLU A 113 -29.16 -13.65 10.02
CA GLU A 113 -28.86 -12.26 10.37
C GLU A 113 -27.35 -12.00 10.32
N LEU A 114 -26.57 -12.93 10.88
CA LEU A 114 -25.11 -12.88 10.83
C LEU A 114 -24.60 -12.90 9.39
N VAL A 115 -25.08 -13.83 8.56
CA VAL A 115 -24.65 -13.94 7.16
C VAL A 115 -25.01 -12.68 6.37
N THR A 116 -26.22 -12.14 6.55
CA THR A 116 -26.67 -10.93 5.85
C THR A 116 -25.83 -9.72 6.23
N ARG A 117 -25.53 -9.56 7.53
CA ARG A 117 -24.67 -8.49 8.03
C ARG A 117 -23.26 -8.57 7.41
N VAL A 118 -22.66 -9.76 7.41
CA VAL A 118 -21.30 -9.96 6.85
C VAL A 118 -21.27 -9.70 5.34
N ILE A 119 -22.34 -10.06 4.61
CA ILE A 119 -22.46 -9.71 3.18
C ILE A 119 -22.47 -8.18 3.00
N GLY A 120 -23.20 -7.45 3.85
CA GLY A 120 -23.22 -5.98 3.84
C GLY A 120 -21.85 -5.38 4.13
N GLU A 121 -21.15 -5.87 5.15
CA GLU A 121 -19.78 -5.45 5.48
C GLU A 121 -18.79 -5.69 4.32
N ILE A 122 -18.92 -6.83 3.63
CA ILE A 122 -18.10 -7.15 2.44
C ILE A 122 -18.45 -6.21 1.27
N ASP A 123 -19.72 -5.84 1.10
CA ASP A 123 -20.14 -4.93 0.04
C ASP A 123 -19.61 -3.51 0.24
N GLU A 124 -19.60 -3.02 1.48
CA GLU A 124 -18.96 -1.75 1.82
C GLU A 124 -17.45 -1.79 1.55
N ASP A 125 -16.77 -2.87 1.93
CA ASP A 125 -15.33 -3.01 1.66
C ASP A 125 -15.05 -3.08 0.16
N LEU A 126 -15.79 -3.90 -0.59
CA LEU A 126 -15.70 -4.00 -2.05
C LEU A 126 -15.92 -2.64 -2.72
N TYR A 127 -16.94 -1.89 -2.31
CA TYR A 127 -17.18 -0.54 -2.82
C TYR A 127 -15.97 0.37 -2.57
N GLY A 128 -15.41 0.34 -1.36
CA GLY A 128 -14.21 1.10 -1.01
C GLY A 128 -12.98 0.70 -1.83
N GLN A 129 -12.75 -0.60 -2.07
CA GLN A 129 -11.64 -1.07 -2.89
C GLN A 129 -11.80 -0.66 -4.37
N ILE A 130 -13.00 -0.85 -4.93
CA ILE A 130 -13.31 -0.48 -6.32
C ILE A 130 -13.18 1.03 -6.52
N HIS A 131 -13.63 1.83 -5.56
CA HIS A 131 -13.49 3.29 -5.61
C HIS A 131 -12.02 3.71 -5.66
N LYS A 132 -11.14 3.11 -4.84
CA LYS A 132 -9.70 3.38 -4.86
C LYS A 132 -9.06 3.03 -6.20
N VAL A 133 -9.41 1.88 -6.77
CA VAL A 133 -8.94 1.49 -8.11
C VAL A 133 -9.42 2.49 -9.17
N LYS A 134 -10.68 2.93 -9.08
CA LYS A 134 -11.24 3.93 -9.98
C LYS A 134 -10.53 5.29 -9.84
N ASP A 135 -10.29 5.76 -8.63
CA ASP A 135 -9.57 7.02 -8.37
C ASP A 135 -8.16 6.97 -8.97
N GLU A 136 -7.47 5.83 -8.86
CA GLU A 136 -6.16 5.65 -9.45
C GLU A 136 -6.21 5.62 -10.99
N ILE A 137 -7.21 4.95 -11.58
CA ILE A 137 -7.45 4.97 -13.02
C ILE A 137 -7.74 6.40 -13.50
N ASP A 138 -8.61 7.14 -12.80
CA ASP A 138 -8.96 8.51 -13.14
C ASP A 138 -7.78 9.46 -12.97
N PHE A 139 -6.93 9.25 -11.97
CA PHE A 139 -5.65 9.92 -11.84
C PHE A 139 -4.77 9.67 -13.08
N TYR A 140 -4.52 8.41 -13.45
CA TYR A 140 -3.71 8.11 -14.64
C TYR A 140 -4.31 8.67 -15.93
N LYS A 141 -5.63 8.65 -16.06
CA LYS A 141 -6.34 9.21 -17.21
C LYS A 141 -6.12 10.72 -17.31
N ASN A 142 -6.26 11.44 -16.19
CA ASN A 142 -6.14 12.89 -16.15
C ASN A 142 -4.69 13.40 -16.19
N TYR A 143 -3.74 12.63 -15.67
CA TYR A 143 -2.35 13.06 -15.49
C TYR A 143 -1.34 12.37 -16.42
N SER A 144 -1.66 11.23 -17.06
CA SER A 144 -0.71 10.54 -17.96
C SER A 144 -0.96 10.73 -19.46
N ASN A 145 -2.21 10.98 -19.92
CA ASN A 145 -2.52 10.81 -21.35
C ASN A 145 -2.82 12.05 -22.19
N PHE A 146 -2.94 13.26 -21.64
CA PHE A 146 -3.42 14.40 -22.46
C PHE A 146 -2.63 15.71 -22.40
N ASN A 147 -1.70 15.91 -21.46
CA ASN A 147 -0.91 17.16 -21.47
C ASN A 147 0.46 17.00 -20.77
N PRO A 148 1.61 17.20 -21.45
CA PRO A 148 2.94 17.09 -20.85
C PRO A 148 3.14 17.99 -19.62
N PHE A 149 2.43 19.13 -19.56
CA PHE A 149 2.44 20.02 -18.39
C PHE A 149 1.78 19.38 -17.15
N LYS A 150 0.65 18.67 -17.33
CA LYS A 150 -0.03 17.99 -16.22
C LYS A 150 0.76 16.78 -15.72
N ARG A 151 1.47 16.10 -16.61
CA ARG A 151 2.41 15.02 -16.24
C ARG A 151 3.58 15.57 -15.42
N PHE A 152 4.15 16.71 -15.80
CA PHE A 152 5.17 17.40 -15.02
C PHE A 152 4.65 17.84 -13.63
N ILE A 153 3.45 18.42 -13.57
CA ILE A 153 2.80 18.80 -12.30
C ILE A 153 2.57 17.58 -11.41
N GLY A 154 2.10 16.45 -11.98
CA GLY A 154 1.93 15.20 -11.25
C GLY A 154 3.24 14.68 -10.67
N PHE A 155 4.31 14.64 -11.47
CA PHE A 155 5.64 14.29 -10.98
C PHE A 155 6.17 15.27 -9.93
N ALA A 156 5.94 16.57 -10.10
CA ALA A 156 6.34 17.59 -9.15
C ALA A 156 5.61 17.45 -7.81
N LEU A 157 4.32 17.14 -7.84
CA LEU A 157 3.49 16.98 -6.63
C LEU A 157 3.85 15.69 -5.88
N LEU A 158 4.07 14.57 -6.60
CA LEU A 158 4.63 13.35 -6.03
C LEU A 158 6.02 13.58 -5.43
N SER A 159 6.90 14.28 -6.15
CA SER A 159 8.24 14.61 -5.66
C SER A 159 8.18 15.48 -4.40
N PHE A 160 7.24 16.43 -4.35
CA PHE A 160 7.00 17.25 -3.16
C PHE A 160 6.50 16.44 -1.97
N GLN A 161 5.57 15.50 -2.19
CA GLN A 161 5.07 14.60 -1.14
C GLN A 161 6.20 13.72 -0.55
N TYR A 162 7.08 13.17 -1.40
CA TYR A 162 8.24 12.40 -0.93
C TYR A 162 9.25 13.27 -0.21
N LEU A 163 9.50 14.49 -0.69
CA LEU A 163 10.40 15.45 -0.04
C LEU A 163 9.88 15.87 1.34
N LEU A 164 8.57 16.09 1.47
CA LEU A 164 7.92 16.37 2.75
C LEU A 164 8.04 15.19 3.71
N SER A 165 7.79 13.97 3.23
CA SER A 165 7.93 12.74 4.02
C SER A 165 9.36 12.56 4.51
N PHE A 166 10.35 12.81 3.65
CA PHE A 166 11.77 12.76 3.98
C PHE A 166 12.17 13.82 5.01
N LEU A 167 11.68 15.06 4.89
CA LEU A 167 11.89 16.11 5.87
C LEU A 167 11.32 15.75 7.25
N ILE A 168 10.14 15.13 7.30
CA ILE A 168 9.53 14.67 8.55
C ILE A 168 10.42 13.60 9.20
N VAL A 169 10.88 12.61 8.42
CA VAL A 169 11.76 11.54 8.93
C VAL A 169 13.07 12.14 9.47
N ILE A 170 13.73 13.02 8.72
CA ILE A 170 14.95 13.71 9.17
C ILE A 170 14.67 14.50 10.45
N SER A 171 13.56 15.24 10.51
CA SER A 171 13.21 16.06 11.67
C SER A 171 13.03 15.20 12.91
N ILE A 172 12.36 14.05 12.79
CA ILE A 172 12.20 13.10 13.88
C ILE A 172 13.58 12.59 14.33
N VAL A 173 14.42 12.13 13.41
CA VAL A 173 15.77 11.64 13.73
C VAL A 173 16.61 12.73 14.40
N ALA A 174 16.54 13.97 13.91
CA ALA A 174 17.24 15.12 14.47
C ALA A 174 16.75 15.45 15.89
N ILE A 175 15.45 15.39 16.15
CA ILE A 175 14.87 15.57 17.50
C ILE A 175 15.38 14.49 18.45
N PHE A 176 15.36 13.22 18.02
CA PHE A 176 15.90 12.11 18.83
C PHE A 176 17.39 12.31 19.14
N PHE A 177 18.18 12.72 18.15
CA PHE A 177 19.60 12.99 18.32
C PHE A 177 19.86 14.19 19.24
N PHE A 178 19.09 15.26 19.11
CA PHE A 178 19.19 16.45 19.96
C PHE A 178 18.82 16.14 21.41
N LEU A 179 17.72 15.41 21.64
CA LEU A 179 17.32 14.93 22.97
C LEU A 179 18.38 14.00 23.56
N PHE A 180 19.04 13.19 22.73
CA PHE A 180 20.13 12.33 23.19
C PHE A 180 21.36 13.13 23.60
N ILE A 181 21.73 14.23 22.92
CA ILE A 181 22.90 15.03 23.30
C ILE A 181 22.61 15.89 24.54
N THR A 182 21.52 16.64 24.52
CA THR A 182 21.18 17.65 25.54
C THR A 182 20.46 17.09 26.75
N GLY A 183 19.92 15.88 26.64
CA GLY A 183 19.15 15.23 27.71
C GLY A 183 19.99 14.84 28.93
N SER A 184 19.34 14.87 30.09
CA SER A 184 19.84 14.29 31.34
C SER A 184 20.08 12.79 31.18
N ILE A 185 20.94 12.20 32.03
CA ILE A 185 21.27 10.77 32.01
C ILE A 185 20.00 9.89 32.07
N PHE A 186 19.00 10.29 32.84
CA PHE A 186 17.71 9.59 32.92
C PHE A 186 16.94 9.62 31.60
N SER A 187 16.92 10.76 30.90
CA SER A 187 16.26 10.86 29.59
C SER A 187 16.95 10.03 28.50
N LYS A 188 18.29 9.92 28.54
CA LYS A 188 19.07 9.05 27.65
C LYS A 188 18.74 7.58 27.85
N ILE A 189 18.69 7.13 29.11
CA ILE A 189 18.34 5.76 29.47
C ILE A 189 16.89 5.43 29.06
N ALA A 190 15.95 6.35 29.29
CA ALA A 190 14.56 6.19 28.87
C ALA A 190 14.41 6.07 27.34
N LEU A 191 15.17 6.86 26.58
CA LEU A 191 15.15 6.85 25.11
C LEU A 191 15.75 5.55 24.53
N ILE A 192 16.82 5.03 25.15
CA ILE A 192 17.39 3.72 24.80
C ILE A 192 16.39 2.59 25.11
N LEU A 193 15.76 2.59 26.28
CA LEU A 193 14.74 1.61 26.65
C LEU A 193 13.55 1.65 25.68
N LEU A 194 13.10 2.84 25.30
CA LEU A 194 12.03 3.02 24.32
C LEU A 194 12.40 2.44 22.96
N MET A 195 13.62 2.68 22.47
CA MET A 195 14.13 2.09 21.22
C MET A 195 14.21 0.56 21.28
N ILE A 196 14.64 -0.01 22.41
CA ILE A 196 14.68 -1.47 22.61
C ILE A 196 13.26 -2.05 22.59
N VAL A 197 12.29 -1.39 23.22
CA VAL A 197 10.89 -1.83 23.22
C VAL A 197 10.28 -1.74 21.82
N ILE A 198 10.56 -0.67 21.06
CA ILE A 198 10.13 -0.52 19.68
C ILE A 198 10.75 -1.61 18.79
N LEU A 199 12.05 -1.87 18.91
CA LEU A 199 12.73 -2.95 18.19
C LEU A 199 12.18 -4.33 18.54
N TYR A 200 11.89 -4.57 19.81
CA TYR A 200 11.26 -5.82 20.26
C TYR A 200 9.85 -5.99 19.68
N LEU A 201 9.06 -4.91 19.66
CA LEU A 201 7.72 -4.90 19.07
C LEU A 201 7.79 -5.14 17.55
N ILE A 202 8.69 -4.48 16.83
CA ILE A 202 8.90 -4.67 15.39
C ILE A 202 9.36 -6.11 15.10
N ASN A 203 10.32 -6.65 15.85
CA ASN A 203 10.79 -8.02 15.69
C ASN A 203 9.67 -9.05 15.97
N LYS A 204 8.84 -8.80 16.98
CA LYS A 204 7.64 -9.61 17.27
C LYS A 204 6.60 -9.51 16.15
N TRP A 205 6.48 -8.34 15.53
CA TRP A 205 5.55 -8.09 14.44
C TRP A 205 6.01 -8.72 13.12
N MET A 206 7.33 -8.74 12.83
CA MET A 206 7.90 -9.39 11.65
C MET A 206 8.05 -10.92 11.75
N LYS A 207 7.99 -11.48 12.96
CA LYS A 207 8.01 -12.94 13.20
C LYS A 207 6.62 -13.58 13.25
N LYS A 208 5.56 -12.78 13.04
CA LYS A 208 4.21 -13.25 12.76
C LYS A 208 3.95 -13.13 11.26
#